data_AF-A0A849DP07-F1
#
_entry.id   AF-A0A849DP07-F1
#
_cell.length_a   1.000
_cell.length_b   1.000
_cell.length_c   1.000
_cell.angle_alpha   90.00
_cell.angle_beta   90.00
_cell.angle_gamma   90.00
#
_symmetry.space_group_name_H-M   'P 1'
#
loop_
_entity.id
_entity.type
_entity.pdbx_description
1 polymer ?
#
loop_
_entity_poly.entity_id
_entity_poly.type
_entity_poly.pdbx_seq_one_letter_code
_entity_poly.pdbx_strand_id
1 'polypeptide(L)'
;MPNPGQPTIRLGDKGEHVRYAQRGLRRSESQNLVVDGIFGPQTEEQVRDFQQGMSLPVDGIVGPATWNALPDGAPMPILREGSTGPVVASLQQVLTELSNGRWPTPGAADGVFGPLTRKSVVGFQQWGDVAQDGVVGDQTWFVRIDGMMATLESYVGLQYLQR
;
A
#
# COMPACT_ATOMS: atom_id res chain seq x y z
N MET A 1 -0.82 -14.49 1.52
CA MET A 1 -0.73 -15.54 2.55
C MET A 1 -1.66 -15.14 3.70
N PRO A 2 -2.28 -16.10 4.42
CA PRO A 2 -3.04 -15.80 5.64
C PRO A 2 -2.11 -15.27 6.75
N ASN A 3 -2.65 -14.56 7.75
CA ASN A 3 -1.87 -13.93 8.82
C ASN A 3 -2.06 -14.60 10.21
N PRO A 4 -1.73 -15.89 10.41
CA PRO A 4 -1.97 -16.58 11.67
C PRO A 4 -1.08 -16.05 12.81
N GLY A 5 -1.58 -16.09 14.04
CA GLY A 5 -0.81 -15.76 15.25
C GLY A 5 -0.71 -14.26 15.57
N GLN A 6 -1.35 -13.39 14.80
CA GLN A 6 -1.49 -11.98 15.13
C GLN A 6 -2.41 -11.77 16.35
N PRO A 7 -2.16 -10.77 17.20
CA PRO A 7 -3.02 -10.48 18.34
C PRO A 7 -4.41 -10.01 17.88
N THR A 8 -5.43 -10.30 18.68
CA THR A 8 -6.76 -9.73 18.46
C THR A 8 -6.71 -8.22 18.65
N ILE A 9 -7.16 -7.47 17.64
CA ILE A 9 -7.24 -5.99 17.69
C ILE A 9 -8.67 -5.51 17.43
N ARG A 10 -9.04 -4.37 18.03
CA ARG A 10 -10.39 -3.79 18.02
C ARG A 10 -10.35 -2.28 18.20
N LEU A 11 -11.54 -1.65 18.12
CA LEU A 11 -11.72 -0.21 18.33
C LEU A 11 -10.99 0.29 19.59
N GLY A 12 -10.15 1.32 19.40
CA GLY A 12 -9.32 1.93 20.42
C GLY A 12 -7.87 1.45 20.46
N ASP A 13 -7.57 0.28 19.87
CA ASP A 13 -6.20 -0.25 19.81
C ASP A 13 -5.31 0.59 18.88
N LYS A 14 -4.01 0.54 19.13
CA LYS A 14 -3.01 1.28 18.34
C LYS A 14 -1.72 0.47 18.15
N GLY A 15 -0.96 0.80 17.11
CA GLY A 15 0.39 0.28 16.88
C GLY A 15 0.53 -0.54 15.61
N GLU A 16 1.62 -1.28 15.51
CA GLU A 16 2.03 -1.94 14.26
C GLU A 16 1.05 -3.00 13.78
N HIS A 17 0.42 -3.77 14.68
CA HIS A 17 -0.62 -4.74 14.29
C HIS A 17 -1.85 -4.05 13.67
N VAL A 18 -2.19 -2.85 14.13
CA VAL A 18 -3.26 -2.05 13.52
C VAL A 18 -2.85 -1.56 12.14
N ARG A 19 -1.61 -1.04 11.98
CA ARG A 19 -1.10 -0.68 10.64
C ARG A 19 -1.13 -1.87 9.70
N TYR A 20 -0.72 -3.04 10.18
CA TYR A 20 -0.71 -4.28 9.42
C TYR A 20 -2.12 -4.64 8.93
N ALA A 21 -3.13 -4.62 9.83
CA ALA A 21 -4.51 -4.85 9.45
C ALA A 21 -5.02 -3.80 8.45
N GLN A 22 -4.75 -2.52 8.68
CA GLN A 22 -5.16 -1.43 7.79
C GLN A 22 -4.56 -1.59 6.38
N ARG A 23 -3.31 -2.05 6.25
CA ARG A 23 -2.70 -2.39 4.94
C ARG A 23 -3.40 -3.58 4.30
N GLY A 24 -3.67 -4.64 5.06
CA GLY A 24 -4.41 -5.81 4.57
C GLY A 24 -5.81 -5.45 4.07
N LEU A 25 -6.53 -4.58 4.79
CA LEU A 25 -7.84 -4.06 4.39
C LEU A 25 -7.76 -3.18 3.13
N ARG A 26 -6.73 -2.32 3.00
CA ARG A 26 -6.51 -1.55 1.75
C ARG A 26 -6.27 -2.44 0.53
N ARG A 27 -5.62 -3.59 0.72
CA ARG A 27 -5.39 -4.60 -0.32
C ARG A 27 -6.65 -5.42 -0.65
N SER A 28 -7.70 -5.31 0.15
CA SER A 28 -9.03 -5.85 -0.15
C SER A 28 -9.95 -4.73 -0.69
N GLU A 29 -11.19 -4.65 -0.24
CA GLU A 29 -12.20 -3.72 -0.77
C GLU A 29 -12.12 -2.31 -0.14
N SER A 30 -11.34 -2.15 0.94
CA SER A 30 -11.32 -0.92 1.76
C SER A 30 -10.34 0.14 1.25
N GLN A 31 -10.57 0.62 0.02
CA GLN A 31 -9.61 1.47 -0.72
C GLN A 31 -9.29 2.83 -0.08
N ASN A 32 -10.12 3.33 0.84
CA ASN A 32 -9.97 4.67 1.44
C ASN A 32 -9.61 4.67 2.93
N LEU A 33 -9.32 3.50 3.52
CA LEU A 33 -8.94 3.41 4.93
C LEU A 33 -7.60 4.12 5.16
N VAL A 34 -7.37 4.90 6.21
CA VAL A 34 -6.04 5.48 6.49
C VAL A 34 -5.16 4.47 7.23
N VAL A 35 -3.89 4.32 6.84
CA VAL A 35 -2.90 3.49 7.58
C VAL A 35 -2.15 4.36 8.58
N ASP A 36 -2.82 4.71 9.68
CA ASP A 36 -2.28 5.56 10.76
C ASP A 36 -1.86 4.76 11.99
N GLY A 37 -2.18 3.47 12.05
CA GLY A 37 -1.95 2.62 13.22
C GLY A 37 -2.92 2.90 14.36
N ILE A 38 -4.06 3.53 14.09
CA ILE A 38 -5.12 3.80 15.05
C ILE A 38 -6.38 3.05 14.62
N PHE A 39 -6.85 2.14 15.46
CA PHE A 39 -8.08 1.41 15.20
C PHE A 39 -9.26 2.29 15.60
N GLY A 40 -9.58 3.26 14.74
CA GLY A 40 -10.70 4.19 14.91
C GLY A 40 -12.02 3.65 14.31
N PRO A 41 -13.11 4.44 14.39
CA PRO A 41 -14.42 4.05 13.85
C PRO A 41 -14.37 3.67 12.36
N GLN A 42 -13.58 4.39 11.56
CA GLN A 42 -13.41 4.08 10.14
C GLN A 42 -12.71 2.72 9.94
N THR A 43 -11.74 2.36 10.78
CA THR A 43 -11.11 1.03 10.71
C THR A 43 -12.10 -0.06 11.09
N GLU A 44 -12.91 0.16 12.12
CA GLU A 44 -13.94 -0.78 12.57
C GLU A 44 -15.01 -1.02 11.50
N GLU A 45 -15.50 0.04 10.86
CA GLU A 45 -16.44 -0.04 9.73
C GLU A 45 -15.87 -0.90 8.60
N GLN A 46 -14.63 -0.63 8.18
CA GLN A 46 -13.98 -1.40 7.12
C GLN A 46 -13.72 -2.86 7.50
N VAL A 47 -13.48 -3.16 8.78
CA VAL A 47 -13.40 -4.54 9.26
C VAL A 47 -14.75 -5.24 9.16
N ARG A 48 -15.85 -4.55 9.51
CA ARG A 48 -17.20 -5.12 9.38
C ARG A 48 -17.57 -5.39 7.92
N ASP A 49 -17.29 -4.45 7.03
CA ASP A 49 -17.52 -4.62 5.59
C ASP A 49 -16.74 -5.81 5.04
N PHE A 50 -15.46 -5.92 5.42
CA PHE A 50 -14.61 -7.04 5.04
C PHE A 50 -15.13 -8.38 5.59
N GLN A 51 -15.51 -8.42 6.88
CA GLN A 51 -16.09 -9.62 7.50
C GLN A 51 -17.37 -10.05 6.78
N GLN A 52 -18.23 -9.09 6.41
CA GLN A 52 -19.44 -9.36 5.64
C GLN A 52 -19.11 -9.94 4.27
N GLY A 53 -18.18 -9.34 3.53
CA GLY A 53 -17.73 -9.83 2.22
C GLY A 53 -17.11 -11.23 2.27
N MET A 54 -16.44 -11.56 3.38
CA MET A 54 -15.81 -12.87 3.61
C MET A 54 -16.74 -13.89 4.30
N SER A 55 -18.02 -13.56 4.52
CA SER A 55 -18.97 -14.42 5.24
C SER A 55 -18.50 -14.85 6.64
N LEU A 56 -17.81 -13.95 7.35
CA LEU A 56 -17.35 -14.11 8.73
C LEU A 56 -18.37 -13.50 9.73
N PRO A 57 -18.28 -13.82 11.03
CA PRO A 57 -18.99 -13.06 12.06
C PRO A 57 -18.66 -11.57 11.97
N VAL A 58 -19.68 -10.72 11.81
CA VAL A 58 -19.54 -9.27 11.66
C VAL A 58 -19.53 -8.61 13.04
N ASP A 59 -18.41 -8.72 13.76
CA ASP A 59 -18.23 -8.16 15.10
C ASP A 59 -17.36 -6.89 15.13
N GLY A 60 -16.70 -6.55 14.01
CA GLY A 60 -15.77 -5.41 13.94
C GLY A 60 -14.43 -5.64 14.63
N ILE A 61 -14.15 -6.89 15.02
CA ILE A 61 -12.92 -7.29 15.72
C ILE A 61 -12.05 -8.10 14.75
N VAL A 62 -10.77 -7.73 14.63
CA VAL A 62 -9.83 -8.54 13.86
C VAL A 62 -9.29 -9.64 14.76
N GLY A 63 -10.04 -10.74 14.84
CA GLY A 63 -9.65 -11.99 15.51
C GLY A 63 -8.99 -12.99 14.57
N PRO A 64 -8.67 -14.21 15.04
CA PRO A 64 -7.97 -15.24 14.25
C PRO A 64 -8.63 -15.56 12.89
N ALA A 65 -9.96 -15.60 12.83
CA ALA A 65 -10.69 -15.85 11.59
C ALA A 65 -10.50 -14.70 10.58
N THR A 66 -10.63 -13.46 11.04
CA THR A 66 -10.41 -12.26 10.21
C THR A 66 -8.95 -12.16 9.77
N TRP A 67 -8.00 -12.44 10.64
CA TRP A 67 -6.58 -12.47 10.30
C TRP A 67 -6.23 -13.51 9.23
N ASN A 68 -6.85 -14.69 9.30
CA ASN A 68 -6.65 -15.73 8.29
C ASN A 68 -7.26 -15.35 6.93
N ALA A 69 -8.36 -14.60 6.92
CA ALA A 69 -8.99 -14.15 5.69
C ALA A 69 -8.31 -12.91 5.08
N LEU A 70 -7.71 -12.05 5.91
CA LEU A 70 -7.08 -10.82 5.44
C LEU A 70 -5.91 -11.12 4.49
N PRO A 71 -5.76 -10.33 3.41
CA PRO A 71 -4.52 -10.27 2.67
C PRO A 71 -3.34 -9.98 3.61
N ASP A 72 -2.15 -10.39 3.18
CA ASP A 72 -0.93 -10.01 3.90
C ASP A 72 -0.90 -8.48 4.05
N GLY A 73 -0.56 -7.99 5.25
CA GLY A 73 -0.45 -6.58 5.59
C GLY A 73 0.99 -6.11 5.76
N ALA A 74 1.96 -6.93 5.34
CA ALA A 74 3.38 -6.59 5.41
C ALA A 74 3.66 -5.25 4.71
N PRO A 75 4.51 -4.37 5.29
CA PRO A 75 4.88 -3.11 4.67
C PRO A 75 5.47 -3.37 3.28
N MET A 76 5.07 -2.57 2.31
CA MET A 76 5.83 -2.49 1.06
C MET A 76 7.25 -2.01 1.37
N PRO A 77 8.26 -2.46 0.61
CA PRO A 77 9.64 -2.05 0.86
C PRO A 77 9.76 -0.54 0.75
N ILE A 78 10.51 0.06 1.67
CA ILE A 78 10.89 1.47 1.58
C ILE A 78 11.96 1.58 0.50
N LEU A 79 11.62 2.25 -0.62
CA LEU A 79 12.57 2.49 -1.71
C LEU A 79 13.07 3.92 -1.65
N ARG A 80 14.38 4.10 -1.76
CA ARG A 80 15.06 5.40 -1.77
C ARG A 80 16.32 5.31 -2.60
N GLU A 81 17.01 6.44 -2.76
CA GLU A 81 18.29 6.44 -3.47
C GLU A 81 19.27 5.41 -2.89
N GLY A 82 19.85 4.59 -3.77
CA GLY A 82 20.69 3.44 -3.41
C GLY A 82 19.94 2.12 -3.21
N SER A 83 18.60 2.11 -3.16
CA SER A 83 17.82 0.88 -3.24
C SER A 83 18.01 0.22 -4.60
N THR A 84 18.13 -1.10 -4.62
CA THR A 84 18.26 -1.88 -5.86
C THR A 84 17.36 -3.10 -5.84
N GLY A 85 16.98 -3.57 -7.01
CA GLY A 85 16.31 -4.85 -7.18
C GLY A 85 15.07 -4.75 -8.07
N PRO A 86 14.38 -5.88 -8.25
CA PRO A 86 13.29 -5.96 -9.22
C PRO A 86 12.10 -5.06 -8.86
N VAL A 87 11.89 -4.73 -7.57
CA VAL A 87 10.81 -3.80 -7.16
C VAL A 87 11.09 -2.38 -7.65
N VAL A 88 12.36 -1.98 -7.66
CA VAL A 88 12.78 -0.68 -8.20
C VAL A 88 12.54 -0.65 -9.71
N ALA A 89 12.85 -1.73 -10.44
CA ALA A 89 12.62 -1.81 -11.87
C ALA A 89 11.12 -1.69 -12.19
N SER A 90 10.26 -2.41 -11.47
CA SER A 90 8.80 -2.30 -11.62
C SER A 90 8.29 -0.91 -11.28
N LEU A 91 8.78 -0.28 -10.21
CA LEU A 91 8.46 1.11 -9.89
C LEU A 91 8.85 2.05 -11.03
N GLN A 92 10.05 1.91 -11.59
CA GLN A 92 10.53 2.72 -12.70
C GLN A 92 9.65 2.54 -13.95
N GLN A 93 9.20 1.32 -14.27
CA GLN A 93 8.26 1.06 -15.36
C GLN A 93 6.93 1.78 -15.14
N VAL A 94 6.32 1.57 -13.98
CA VAL A 94 5.03 2.17 -13.63
C VAL A 94 5.09 3.69 -13.63
N LEU A 95 6.13 4.29 -13.03
CA LEU A 95 6.31 5.75 -13.06
C LEU A 95 6.53 6.30 -14.47
N THR A 96 7.13 5.51 -15.37
CA THR A 96 7.29 5.89 -16.79
C THR A 96 5.95 5.85 -17.52
N GLU A 97 5.20 4.76 -17.35
CA GLU A 97 3.89 4.55 -17.97
C GLU A 97 2.87 5.60 -17.52
N LEU A 98 2.82 5.89 -16.22
CA LEU A 98 1.88 6.81 -15.62
C LEU A 98 2.29 8.29 -15.77
N SER A 99 3.55 8.57 -16.12
CA SER A 99 4.06 9.94 -16.23
C SER A 99 3.16 10.79 -17.11
N ASN A 100 2.88 10.35 -18.35
CA ASN A 100 2.11 11.12 -19.34
C ASN A 100 2.49 12.63 -19.36
N GLY A 101 3.77 12.95 -19.12
CA GLY A 101 4.30 14.32 -19.05
C GLY A 101 4.10 15.07 -17.71
N ARG A 102 3.45 14.48 -16.70
CA ARG A 102 3.17 15.10 -15.39
C ARG A 102 4.38 15.17 -14.47
N TRP A 103 5.34 14.27 -14.62
CA TRP A 103 6.61 14.27 -13.88
C TRP A 103 7.77 13.73 -14.73
N PRO A 104 9.04 14.06 -14.41
CA PRO A 104 10.20 13.55 -15.14
C PRO A 104 10.26 12.03 -15.14
N THR A 105 10.71 11.41 -16.24
CA THR A 105 10.87 9.96 -16.29
C THR A 105 11.98 9.49 -15.33
N PRO A 106 11.81 8.32 -14.69
CA PRO A 106 12.76 7.82 -13.68
C PRO A 106 14.07 7.27 -14.27
N GLY A 107 14.22 7.27 -15.59
CA GLY A 107 15.32 6.62 -16.32
C GLY A 107 14.92 5.26 -16.88
N ALA A 108 15.91 4.46 -17.27
CA ALA A 108 15.68 3.07 -17.64
C ALA A 108 15.17 2.27 -16.43
N ALA A 109 14.35 1.25 -16.67
CA ALA A 109 13.92 0.30 -15.64
C ALA A 109 15.03 -0.70 -15.31
N ASP A 110 16.17 -0.19 -14.84
CA ASP A 110 17.40 -0.92 -14.56
C ASP A 110 17.43 -1.54 -13.16
N GLY A 111 16.42 -1.26 -12.33
CA GLY A 111 16.35 -1.74 -10.96
C GLY A 111 17.31 -1.04 -10.02
N VAL A 112 17.82 0.14 -10.39
CA VAL A 112 18.71 0.95 -9.55
C VAL A 112 18.04 2.29 -9.26
N PHE A 113 17.75 2.54 -7.98
CA PHE A 113 17.10 3.77 -7.57
C PHE A 113 18.14 4.88 -7.51
N GLY A 114 18.34 5.57 -8.63
CA GLY A 114 19.28 6.68 -8.77
C GLY A 114 18.63 8.07 -8.64
N PRO A 115 19.40 9.14 -8.87
CA PRO A 115 18.92 10.52 -8.78
C PRO A 115 17.74 10.84 -9.73
N LEU A 116 17.68 10.21 -10.90
CA LEU A 116 16.56 10.38 -11.85
C LEU A 116 15.29 9.74 -11.30
N THR A 117 15.37 8.53 -10.78
CA THR A 117 14.26 7.84 -10.12
C THR A 117 13.76 8.64 -8.92
N ARG A 118 14.67 9.19 -8.11
CA ARG A 118 14.32 10.10 -7.00
C ARG A 118 13.53 11.33 -7.48
N LYS A 119 14.00 12.01 -8.52
CA LYS A 119 13.29 13.17 -9.09
C LYS A 119 11.90 12.82 -9.61
N SER A 120 11.78 11.67 -10.26
CA SER A 120 10.49 11.14 -10.73
C SER A 120 9.54 10.87 -9.57
N VAL A 121 10.02 10.22 -8.50
CA VAL A 121 9.25 9.95 -7.28
C VAL A 121 8.79 11.26 -6.62
N VAL A 122 9.65 12.27 -6.50
CA VAL A 122 9.26 13.59 -5.95
C VAL A 122 8.15 14.22 -6.79
N GLY A 123 8.24 14.15 -8.13
CA GLY A 123 7.18 14.65 -9.01
C GLY A 123 5.87 13.88 -8.88
N PHE A 124 5.94 12.55 -8.74
CA PHE A 124 4.78 11.71 -8.47
C PHE A 124 4.14 12.02 -7.12
N GLN A 125 4.95 12.21 -6.07
CA GLN A 125 4.48 12.59 -4.74
C GLN A 125 3.79 13.95 -4.74
N GLN A 126 4.36 14.92 -5.47
CA GLN A 126 3.74 16.23 -5.67
C GLN A 126 2.39 16.10 -6.38
N TRP A 127 2.31 15.26 -7.41
CA TRP A 127 1.06 15.01 -8.11
C TRP A 127 0.00 14.33 -7.23
N GLY A 128 0.43 13.37 -6.40
CA GLY A 128 -0.43 12.63 -5.47
C GLY A 128 -0.74 13.36 -4.16
N ASP A 129 -0.32 14.62 -4.01
CA ASP A 129 -0.47 15.43 -2.78
C ASP A 129 0.02 14.72 -1.49
N VAL A 130 1.17 14.06 -1.57
CA VAL A 130 1.84 13.42 -0.43
C VAL A 130 3.21 14.06 -0.16
N ALA A 131 3.84 13.68 0.96
CA ALA A 131 5.16 14.18 1.33
C ALA A 131 6.18 13.99 0.20
N GLN A 132 6.82 15.08 -0.22
CA GLN A 132 7.77 15.13 -1.34
C GLN A 132 9.21 14.81 -0.90
N ASP A 133 9.40 13.71 -0.18
CA ASP A 133 10.70 13.33 0.39
C ASP A 133 11.60 12.56 -0.59
N GLY A 134 11.04 12.10 -1.71
CA GLY A 134 11.74 11.24 -2.67
C GLY A 134 11.91 9.80 -2.18
N VAL A 135 11.15 9.39 -1.17
CA VAL A 135 11.15 8.04 -0.59
C VAL A 135 9.79 7.38 -0.89
N VAL A 136 9.84 6.18 -1.45
CA VAL A 136 8.63 5.38 -1.67
C VAL A 136 8.36 4.54 -0.42
N GLY A 137 7.66 5.14 0.53
CA GLY A 137 7.07 4.48 1.70
C GLY A 137 5.55 4.37 1.58
N ASP A 138 4.87 3.99 2.65
CA ASP A 138 3.41 3.77 2.67
C ASP A 138 2.63 4.91 2.01
N GLN A 139 2.89 6.17 2.37
CA GLN A 139 2.17 7.31 1.80
C GLN A 139 2.30 7.37 0.28
N THR A 140 3.48 7.08 -0.25
CA THR A 140 3.75 7.05 -1.71
C THR A 140 3.14 5.81 -2.37
N TRP A 141 3.27 4.64 -1.73
CA TRP A 141 2.71 3.38 -2.22
C TRP A 141 1.19 3.41 -2.34
N PHE A 142 0.53 4.14 -1.44
CA PHE A 142 -0.92 4.26 -1.39
C PHE A 142 -1.47 5.50 -2.12
N VAL A 143 -0.64 6.26 -2.84
CA VAL A 143 -1.14 7.32 -3.73
C VAL A 143 -2.11 6.70 -4.73
N ARG A 144 -3.30 7.29 -4.83
CA ARG A 144 -4.33 6.88 -5.78
C ARG A 144 -3.99 7.41 -7.16
N ILE A 145 -4.20 6.58 -8.17
CA ILE A 145 -3.97 6.95 -9.57
C ILE A 145 -5.33 7.36 -10.16
N ASP A 146 -5.59 8.68 -10.25
CA ASP A 146 -6.85 9.25 -10.74
C ASP A 146 -7.29 8.64 -12.08
N GLY A 147 -8.56 8.21 -12.11
CA GLY A 147 -9.17 7.51 -13.25
C GLY A 147 -9.17 5.98 -13.12
N MET A 148 -8.46 5.42 -12.14
CA MET A 148 -8.37 3.97 -11.90
C MET A 148 -8.55 3.72 -10.39
N MET A 149 -9.39 2.75 -10.02
CA MET A 149 -9.63 2.37 -8.62
C MET A 149 -8.44 1.59 -8.02
N ALA A 150 -7.23 2.12 -8.15
CA ALA A 150 -5.96 1.45 -7.88
C ALA A 150 -4.91 2.41 -7.28
N THR A 151 -3.95 1.84 -6.55
CA THR A 151 -2.81 2.53 -5.95
C THR A 151 -1.51 2.19 -6.67
N LEU A 152 -0.44 2.96 -6.41
CA LEU A 152 0.91 2.65 -6.93
C LEU A 152 1.36 1.23 -6.54
N GLU A 153 1.07 0.82 -5.29
CA GLU A 153 1.30 -0.54 -4.81
C GLU A 153 0.58 -1.58 -5.66
N SER A 154 -0.70 -1.37 -6.01
CA SER A 154 -1.42 -2.33 -6.84
C SER A 154 -0.76 -2.46 -8.22
N TYR A 155 -0.29 -1.38 -8.83
CA TYR A 155 0.39 -1.45 -10.14
C TYR A 155 1.73 -2.18 -10.08
N VAL A 156 2.56 -1.85 -9.09
CA VAL A 156 3.87 -2.50 -8.93
C VAL A 156 3.71 -3.95 -8.44
N GLY A 157 2.72 -4.23 -7.61
CA GLY A 157 2.42 -5.55 -7.04
C GLY A 157 1.68 -6.50 -7.98
N LEU A 158 0.77 -6.00 -8.84
CA LEU A 158 0.11 -6.81 -9.87
C LEU A 158 1.12 -7.39 -10.88
N GLN A 159 2.23 -6.68 -11.15
CA GLN A 159 3.32 -7.21 -11.97
C GLN A 159 4.14 -8.28 -11.22
N TYR A 160 4.20 -8.25 -9.89
CA TYR A 160 4.93 -9.22 -9.07
C TYR A 160 4.19 -10.55 -8.86
N LEU A 161 2.86 -10.54 -8.92
CA LEU A 161 2.02 -11.73 -8.71
C LEU A 161 1.75 -12.54 -9.99
N GLN A 162 2.27 -12.12 -11.15
CA GLN A 162 2.08 -12.81 -12.44
C GLN A 162 3.27 -13.67 -12.90
N ARG A 163 4.15 -14.12 -12.00
CA ARG A 163 5.19 -15.11 -12.36
C ARG A 163 5.26 -16.28 -11.41
#